data_AF-A0A143QBD2-F1
#
_entry.id   AF-A0A143QBD2-F1
#
_cell.length_a   1.000
_cell.length_b   1.000
_cell.length_c   1.000
_cell.angle_alpha   90.00
_cell.angle_beta   90.00
_cell.angle_gamma   90.00
#
_symmetry.space_group_name_H-M   'P 1'
#
loop_
_entity.id
_entity.type
_entity.pdbx_description
1 polymer ?
#
loop_
_entity_poly.entity_id
_entity_poly.type
_entity_poly.pdbx_seq_one_letter_code
_entity_poly.pdbx_strand_id
1 'polypeptide(L)'
;MTLATKAFAGFDIDGHHVRVVVTDPTRVIDAAAFARAELDAACEVFSTERSTSELQRLNRSFGRTVRVGAAFADHLRIALEAAESTDGAVDPVRDASFREVEFDGTAVRLPGFATLDLAATAPAVAVARVAETVARRFGCGVLVSMADHVAAAGPEPVQGWQITVADGADRRAVTLASGSVALTREAAEVARRVAEQAAAAVFAA
;
A
#
# COMPACT_ATOMS: atom_id res chain seq x y z
N MET A 1 21.06 -21.38 21.56
CA MET A 1 20.39 -20.78 20.38
C MET A 1 18.90 -20.81 20.64
N THR A 2 18.34 -19.71 21.13
CA THR A 2 16.90 -19.59 21.37
C THR A 2 16.24 -19.37 20.01
N LEU A 3 15.33 -20.27 19.60
CA LEU A 3 14.40 -19.98 18.50
C LEU A 3 13.72 -18.65 18.83
N ALA A 4 13.88 -17.63 17.98
CA ALA A 4 13.14 -16.40 18.14
C ALA A 4 11.65 -16.74 18.01
N THR A 5 10.95 -16.84 19.15
CA THR A 5 9.51 -17.07 19.18
C THR A 5 8.87 -15.87 18.50
N LYS A 6 8.20 -16.08 17.37
CA LYS A 6 7.37 -15.04 16.75
C LYS A 6 6.04 -15.00 17.48
N ALA A 7 5.46 -13.83 17.62
CA ALA A 7 4.07 -13.67 18.05
C ALA A 7 3.30 -12.89 16.99
N PHE A 8 2.00 -13.08 16.92
CA PHE A 8 1.13 -12.34 16.02
C PHE A 8 -0.16 -11.92 16.69
N ALA A 9 -0.73 -10.83 16.19
CA ALA A 9 -2.09 -10.40 16.48
C ALA A 9 -2.74 -9.93 15.19
N GLY A 10 -4.07 -9.91 15.16
CA GLY A 10 -4.84 -9.46 14.01
C GLY A 10 -6.04 -8.63 14.41
N PHE A 11 -6.52 -7.83 13.48
CA PHE A 11 -7.66 -6.94 13.62
C PHE A 11 -8.20 -6.59 12.23
N ASP A 12 -9.44 -6.09 12.17
CA ASP A 12 -10.06 -5.67 10.90
C ASP A 12 -10.11 -4.14 10.80
N ILE A 13 -9.85 -3.61 9.60
CA ILE A 13 -10.01 -2.19 9.22
C ILE A 13 -10.70 -2.16 7.86
N ASP A 14 -11.81 -1.41 7.76
CA ASP A 14 -12.56 -1.22 6.50
C ASP A 14 -12.83 -2.54 5.75
N GLY A 15 -13.18 -3.61 6.48
CA GLY A 15 -13.46 -4.92 5.90
C GLY A 15 -12.23 -5.77 5.54
N HIS A 16 -11.01 -5.25 5.71
CA HIS A 16 -9.77 -5.97 5.48
C HIS A 16 -9.16 -6.51 6.78
N HIS A 17 -8.84 -7.80 6.79
CA HIS A 17 -8.10 -8.41 7.90
C HIS A 17 -6.62 -8.02 7.83
N VAL A 18 -6.13 -7.44 8.93
CA VAL A 18 -4.74 -7.10 9.13
C VAL A 18 -4.11 -8.10 10.10
N ARG A 19 -2.90 -8.56 9.78
CA ARG A 19 -2.07 -9.36 10.69
C ARG A 19 -0.74 -8.66 10.90
N VAL A 20 -0.35 -8.54 12.16
CA VAL A 20 0.94 -8.02 12.61
C VAL A 20 1.70 -9.15 13.28
N VAL A 21 2.91 -9.44 12.80
CA VAL A 21 3.82 -10.44 13.35
C VAL A 21 5.07 -9.75 13.85
N VAL A 22 5.53 -10.08 15.04
CA VAL A 22 6.73 -9.51 15.66
C VAL A 22 7.71 -10.58 16.11
N THR A 23 9.01 -10.25 16.12
CA THR A 23 10.07 -11.14 16.62
C THR A 23 10.27 -11.08 18.14
N ASP A 24 9.70 -10.08 18.82
CA ASP A 24 9.64 -9.99 20.28
C ASP A 24 8.19 -10.21 20.75
N PRO A 25 7.86 -11.40 21.29
CA PRO A 25 6.50 -11.72 21.73
C PRO A 25 5.92 -10.76 22.75
N THR A 26 6.76 -10.11 23.56
CA THR A 26 6.30 -9.19 24.61
C THR A 26 5.71 -7.90 24.04
N ARG A 27 5.96 -7.62 22.74
CA ARG A 27 5.52 -6.39 22.07
C ARG A 27 4.26 -6.56 21.23
N VAL A 28 3.75 -7.79 21.05
CA VAL A 28 2.71 -8.07 20.04
C VAL A 28 1.42 -7.27 20.23
N ILE A 29 1.00 -7.06 21.48
CA ILE A 29 -0.23 -6.32 21.80
C ILE A 29 -0.04 -4.83 21.49
N ASP A 30 1.04 -4.23 21.99
CA ASP A 30 1.34 -2.81 21.77
C ASP A 30 1.62 -2.50 20.29
N ALA A 31 2.33 -3.40 19.61
CA ALA A 31 2.64 -3.28 18.18
C ALA A 31 1.37 -3.34 17.34
N ALA A 32 0.44 -4.26 17.64
CA ALA A 32 -0.82 -4.36 16.92
C ALA A 32 -1.75 -3.16 17.19
N ALA A 33 -1.81 -2.67 18.43
CA ALA A 33 -2.57 -1.47 18.76
C ALA A 33 -2.04 -0.23 18.04
N PHE A 34 -0.72 -0.06 18.01
CA PHE A 34 -0.06 1.03 17.27
C PHE A 34 -0.28 0.91 15.76
N ALA A 35 -0.09 -0.28 15.19
CA ALA A 35 -0.34 -0.53 13.77
C ALA A 35 -1.79 -0.25 13.36
N ARG A 36 -2.76 -0.63 14.21
CA ARG A 36 -4.18 -0.33 13.97
C ARG A 36 -4.43 1.17 13.91
N ALA A 37 -3.91 1.94 14.85
CA ALA A 37 -4.09 3.39 14.88
C ALA A 37 -3.47 4.06 13.64
N GLU A 38 -2.26 3.64 13.25
CA GLU A 38 -1.57 4.18 12.07
C GLU A 38 -2.30 3.85 10.76
N LEU A 39 -2.77 2.61 10.60
CA LEU A 39 -3.55 2.21 9.41
C LEU A 39 -4.90 2.92 9.36
N ASP A 40 -5.59 3.06 10.50
CA ASP A 40 -6.86 3.78 10.57
C ASP A 40 -6.71 5.26 10.16
N ALA A 41 -5.65 5.91 10.66
CA ALA A 41 -5.30 7.27 10.25
C ALA A 41 -4.95 7.36 8.75
N ALA A 42 -4.31 6.34 8.19
CA ALA A 42 -4.02 6.29 6.76
C ALA A 42 -5.32 6.13 5.94
N CYS A 43 -6.30 5.34 6.40
CA CYS A 43 -7.61 5.23 5.74
C CYS A 43 -8.38 6.57 5.72
N GLU A 44 -8.25 7.43 6.74
CA GLU A 44 -8.81 8.80 6.70
C GLU A 44 -8.19 9.67 5.59
N VAL A 45 -7.07 9.26 5.00
CA VAL A 45 -6.42 9.97 3.90
C VAL A 45 -6.91 9.46 2.55
N PHE A 46 -6.77 8.16 2.28
CA PHE A 46 -6.93 7.61 0.92
C PHE A 46 -8.19 6.75 0.70
N SER A 47 -9.00 6.49 1.73
CA SER A 47 -10.14 5.57 1.59
C SER A 47 -11.20 6.13 0.61
N THR A 48 -11.64 5.29 -0.32
CA THR A 48 -12.78 5.58 -1.20
C THR A 48 -14.12 5.30 -0.53
N GLU A 49 -14.14 4.53 0.56
CA GLU A 49 -15.37 4.16 1.28
C GLU A 49 -15.70 5.14 2.41
N ARG A 50 -14.68 5.69 3.07
CA ARG A 50 -14.88 6.70 4.13
C ARG A 50 -15.27 8.03 3.53
N SER A 51 -16.53 8.42 3.71
CA SER A 51 -17.08 9.66 3.16
C SER A 51 -16.40 10.94 3.64
N THR A 52 -15.65 10.87 4.75
CA THR A 52 -14.89 11.96 5.39
C THR A 52 -13.43 12.04 4.92
N SER A 53 -12.94 11.03 4.20
CA SER A 53 -11.53 10.94 3.83
C SER A 53 -11.08 12.13 3.01
N GLU A 54 -9.79 12.44 3.08
CA GLU A 54 -9.21 13.50 2.27
C GLU A 54 -9.41 13.28 0.76
N LEU A 55 -9.27 12.03 0.31
CA LEU A 55 -9.59 11.62 -1.06
C LEU A 55 -11.03 11.96 -1.46
N GLN A 56 -12.02 11.62 -0.62
CA GLN A 56 -13.42 11.92 -0.90
C GLN A 56 -13.71 13.42 -0.92
N ARG A 57 -13.02 14.22 -0.08
CA ARG A 57 -13.11 15.69 -0.14
C ARG A 57 -12.55 16.23 -1.46
N LEU A 58 -11.42 15.71 -1.93
CA LEU A 58 -10.84 16.11 -3.23
C LEU A 58 -11.76 15.71 -4.39
N ASN A 59 -12.30 14.49 -4.39
CA ASN A 59 -13.20 14.02 -5.45
C ASN A 59 -14.49 14.84 -5.56
N ARG A 60 -14.94 15.44 -4.45
CA ARG A 60 -16.10 16.34 -4.41
C ARG A 60 -15.77 17.81 -4.69
N SER A 61 -14.53 18.12 -5.08
CA SER A 61 -14.10 19.49 -5.38
C SER A 61 -14.54 19.99 -6.76
N PHE A 62 -14.92 19.07 -7.67
CA PHE A 62 -15.44 19.37 -9.01
C PHE A 62 -14.55 20.35 -9.80
N GLY A 63 -13.26 20.02 -9.92
CA GLY A 63 -12.29 20.79 -10.69
C GLY A 63 -11.75 22.05 -10.01
N ARG A 64 -12.08 22.28 -8.74
CA ARG A 64 -11.46 23.34 -7.92
C ARG A 64 -10.09 22.89 -7.43
N THR A 65 -9.14 23.82 -7.38
CA THR A 65 -7.86 23.58 -6.70
C THR A 65 -8.08 23.46 -5.20
N VAL A 66 -7.61 22.37 -4.59
CA VAL A 66 -7.74 22.07 -3.17
C VAL A 66 -6.35 21.86 -2.57
N ARG A 67 -6.08 22.45 -1.40
CA ARG A 67 -4.89 22.11 -0.62
C ARG A 67 -5.10 20.78 0.10
N VAL A 68 -4.10 19.91 0.00
CA VAL A 68 -4.10 18.58 0.60
C VAL A 68 -3.04 18.49 1.70
N GLY A 69 -3.26 17.59 2.66
CA GLY A 69 -2.31 17.27 3.72
C GLY A 69 -1.05 16.59 3.19
N ALA A 70 0.03 16.66 3.97
CA ALA A 70 1.31 16.06 3.60
C ALA A 70 1.23 14.55 3.36
N ALA A 71 0.44 13.84 4.18
CA ALA A 71 0.22 12.41 4.00
C ALA A 71 -0.48 12.11 2.66
N PHE A 72 -1.50 12.89 2.28
CA PHE A 72 -2.16 12.72 0.99
C PHE A 72 -1.22 13.04 -0.17
N ALA A 73 -0.49 14.15 -0.08
CA ALA A 73 0.49 14.56 -1.09
C ALA A 73 1.53 13.46 -1.36
N ASP A 74 1.98 12.76 -0.33
CA ASP A 74 2.89 11.62 -0.46
C ASP A 74 2.27 10.46 -1.23
N HIS A 75 1.04 10.07 -0.90
CA HIS A 75 0.34 8.98 -1.60
C HIS A 75 0.06 9.35 -3.06
N LEU A 76 -0.37 10.59 -3.32
CA LEU A 76 -0.60 11.08 -4.68
C LEU A 76 0.70 11.08 -5.49
N ARG A 77 1.81 11.54 -4.92
CA ARG A 77 3.11 11.53 -5.60
C ARG A 77 3.49 10.10 -6.02
N ILE A 78 3.41 9.14 -5.10
CA ILE A 78 3.73 7.74 -5.40
C ILE A 78 2.79 7.19 -6.49
N ALA A 79 1.50 7.55 -6.46
CA ALA A 79 0.55 7.09 -7.46
C ALA A 79 0.81 7.68 -8.85
N LEU A 80 1.18 8.97 -8.94
CA LEU A 80 1.55 9.60 -10.21
C LEU A 80 2.87 9.05 -10.74
N GLU A 81 3.87 8.84 -9.88
CA GLU A 81 5.14 8.19 -10.25
C GLU A 81 4.91 6.74 -10.76
N ALA A 82 3.99 6.00 -10.13
CA ALA A 82 3.59 4.68 -10.59
C ALA A 82 2.89 4.75 -11.96
N ALA A 83 2.01 5.72 -12.17
CA ALA A 83 1.36 5.94 -13.46
C ALA A 83 2.36 6.27 -14.56
N GLU A 84 3.31 7.16 -14.30
CA GLU A 84 4.37 7.54 -15.24
C GLU A 84 5.28 6.36 -15.59
N SER A 85 5.81 5.67 -14.58
CA SER A 85 6.75 4.55 -14.76
C SER A 85 6.13 3.35 -15.48
N THR A 86 4.80 3.27 -15.52
CA THR A 86 4.05 2.21 -16.17
C THR A 86 3.32 2.67 -17.44
N ASP A 87 3.54 3.91 -17.89
CA ASP A 87 2.89 4.53 -19.05
C ASP A 87 1.34 4.48 -19.00
N GLY A 88 0.77 4.78 -17.83
CA GLY A 88 -0.69 4.87 -17.61
C GLY A 88 -1.41 3.53 -17.42
N ALA A 89 -0.68 2.43 -17.44
CA ALA A 89 -1.09 1.11 -17.00
C ALA A 89 -1.80 1.06 -15.64
N VAL A 90 -1.24 1.80 -14.66
CA VAL A 90 -1.88 2.13 -13.40
C VAL A 90 -2.26 3.60 -13.50
N ASP A 91 -3.54 3.93 -13.70
CA ASP A 91 -3.99 5.32 -13.69
C ASP A 91 -4.79 5.59 -12.39
N PRO A 92 -4.31 6.49 -11.50
CA PRO A 92 -5.03 6.86 -10.30
C PRO A 92 -6.22 7.78 -10.57
N VAL A 93 -6.48 8.18 -11.82
CA VAL A 93 -7.58 9.05 -12.21
C VAL A 93 -8.63 8.27 -12.99
N ARG A 94 -9.89 8.42 -12.60
CA ARG A 94 -11.06 7.89 -13.30
C ARG A 94 -11.69 8.99 -14.14
N ASP A 95 -12.15 8.62 -15.34
CA ASP A 95 -12.84 9.48 -16.30
C ASP A 95 -11.99 10.62 -16.91
N ALA A 96 -10.66 10.56 -16.74
CA ALA A 96 -9.65 11.41 -17.38
C ALA A 96 -8.28 10.71 -17.32
N SER A 97 -7.18 11.42 -17.65
CA SER A 97 -5.82 10.91 -17.50
C SER A 97 -5.08 11.51 -16.30
N PHE A 98 -4.21 10.73 -15.66
CA PHE A 98 -3.26 11.24 -14.65
C PHE A 98 -2.42 12.43 -15.16
N ARG A 99 -2.16 12.53 -16.47
CA ARG A 99 -1.39 13.62 -17.10
C ARG A 99 -2.11 14.97 -17.04
N GLU A 100 -3.40 14.98 -16.79
CA GLU A 100 -4.23 16.19 -16.69
C GLU A 100 -4.38 16.68 -15.26
N VAL A 101 -3.83 15.97 -14.28
CA VAL A 101 -3.82 16.39 -12.87
C VAL A 101 -2.81 17.52 -12.70
N GLU A 102 -3.27 18.65 -12.15
CA GLU A 102 -2.36 19.70 -11.70
C GLU A 102 -2.01 19.46 -10.23
N PHE A 103 -0.74 19.21 -9.96
CA PHE A 103 -0.24 18.98 -8.62
C PHE A 103 1.11 19.69 -8.40
N ASP A 104 1.15 20.62 -7.44
CA ASP A 104 2.37 21.38 -7.11
C ASP A 104 3.14 20.82 -5.88
N GLY A 105 2.70 19.67 -5.36
CA GLY A 105 3.19 19.08 -4.12
C GLY A 105 2.29 19.32 -2.91
N THR A 106 1.41 20.33 -2.93
CA THR A 106 0.49 20.64 -1.81
C THR A 106 -0.92 21.07 -2.24
N ALA A 107 -1.09 21.48 -3.49
CA ALA A 107 -2.36 21.83 -4.09
C ALA A 107 -2.63 20.92 -5.29
N VAL A 108 -3.87 20.41 -5.37
CA VAL A 108 -4.31 19.47 -6.41
C VAL A 108 -5.53 20.03 -7.12
N ARG A 109 -5.57 19.94 -8.45
CA ARG A 109 -6.77 20.18 -9.26
C ARG A 109 -6.98 19.01 -10.21
N LEU A 110 -8.16 18.39 -10.13
CA LEU A 110 -8.59 17.33 -11.04
C LEU A 110 -9.23 17.92 -12.31
N PRO A 111 -9.11 17.25 -13.47
CA PRO A 111 -9.77 17.70 -14.70
C PRO A 111 -11.29 17.48 -14.64
N GLY A 112 -12.08 18.54 -14.85
CA GLY A 112 -13.54 18.45 -14.96
C GLY A 112 -14.21 17.75 -13.76
N PHE A 113 -14.87 16.62 -14.05
CA PHE A 113 -15.57 15.76 -13.08
C PHE A 113 -14.80 14.48 -12.73
N ALA A 114 -13.53 14.39 -13.13
CA ALA A 114 -12.69 13.23 -12.84
C ALA A 114 -12.54 13.02 -11.34
N THR A 115 -12.32 11.77 -10.95
CA THR A 115 -12.11 11.36 -9.56
C THR A 115 -10.77 10.65 -9.42
N LEU A 116 -10.18 10.77 -8.25
CA LEU A 116 -8.96 10.07 -7.87
C LEU A 116 -9.32 8.76 -7.16
N ASP A 117 -8.59 7.71 -7.47
CA ASP A 117 -8.62 6.41 -6.82
C ASP A 117 -7.18 5.94 -6.57
N LEU A 118 -6.82 5.83 -5.29
CA LEU A 118 -5.47 5.47 -4.86
C LEU A 118 -5.37 3.99 -4.43
N ALA A 119 -6.40 3.17 -4.65
CA ALA A 119 -6.46 1.79 -4.17
C ALA A 119 -5.30 0.91 -4.70
N ALA A 120 -4.78 1.20 -5.89
CA ALA A 120 -3.69 0.43 -6.50
C ALA A 120 -2.34 0.59 -5.78
N THR A 121 -2.12 1.71 -5.07
CA THR A 121 -0.81 2.05 -4.49
C THR A 121 -0.88 2.35 -2.99
N ALA A 122 -1.92 3.04 -2.52
CA ALA A 122 -1.95 3.56 -1.16
C ALA A 122 -1.99 2.48 -0.06
N PRO A 123 -2.76 1.40 -0.17
CA PRO A 123 -2.72 0.30 0.81
C PRO A 123 -1.32 -0.30 0.98
N ALA A 124 -0.59 -0.50 -0.11
CA ALA A 124 0.77 -1.01 -0.09
C ALA A 124 1.73 -0.09 0.65
N VAL A 125 1.66 1.22 0.35
CA VAL A 125 2.46 2.26 1.00
C VAL A 125 2.13 2.34 2.49
N ALA A 126 0.85 2.29 2.85
CA ALA A 126 0.41 2.32 4.24
C ALA A 126 0.96 1.12 5.04
N VAL A 127 0.83 -0.10 4.49
CA VAL A 127 1.36 -1.33 5.12
C VAL A 127 2.87 -1.26 5.30
N ALA A 128 3.59 -0.78 4.28
CA ALA A 128 5.04 -0.60 4.33
C ALA A 128 5.47 0.39 5.42
N ARG A 129 4.83 1.57 5.44
CA ARG A 129 5.10 2.62 6.44
C ARG A 129 4.81 2.12 7.85
N VAL A 130 3.70 1.40 8.05
CA VAL A 130 3.32 0.85 9.35
C VAL A 130 4.31 -0.20 9.84
N ALA A 131 4.75 -1.11 8.96
CA ALA A 131 5.79 -2.07 9.32
C ALA A 131 7.06 -1.35 9.80
N GLU A 132 7.47 -0.30 9.08
CA GLU A 132 8.66 0.49 9.41
C GLU A 132 8.50 1.28 10.72
N THR A 133 7.37 1.95 10.94
CA THR A 133 7.12 2.74 12.15
C THR A 133 7.02 1.84 13.39
N VAL A 134 6.36 0.69 13.29
CA VAL A 134 6.31 -0.31 14.37
C VAL A 134 7.72 -0.85 14.65
N ALA A 135 8.48 -1.23 13.62
CA ALA A 135 9.83 -1.76 13.81
C ALA A 135 10.76 -0.77 14.49
N ARG A 136 10.75 0.50 14.05
CA ARG A 136 11.51 1.57 14.69
C ARG A 136 11.07 1.83 16.13
N ARG A 137 9.77 1.81 16.39
CA ARG A 137 9.21 2.12 17.71
C ARG A 137 9.50 1.04 18.76
N PHE A 138 9.41 -0.23 18.37
CA PHE A 138 9.54 -1.36 19.29
C PHE A 138 10.89 -2.08 19.22
N GLY A 139 11.75 -1.73 18.26
CA GLY A 139 13.11 -2.27 18.15
C GLY A 139 13.15 -3.76 17.81
N CYS A 140 12.11 -4.29 17.15
CA CYS A 140 12.00 -5.69 16.78
C CYS A 140 11.67 -5.84 15.29
N GLY A 141 11.85 -7.05 14.75
CA GLY A 141 11.41 -7.38 13.42
C GLY A 141 9.88 -7.41 13.36
N VAL A 142 9.32 -6.82 12.31
CA VAL A 142 7.88 -6.71 12.09
C VAL A 142 7.54 -7.20 10.69
N LEU A 143 6.43 -7.94 10.57
CA LEU A 143 5.74 -8.20 9.32
C LEU A 143 4.28 -7.77 9.46
N VAL A 144 3.79 -6.99 8.51
CA VAL A 144 2.39 -6.55 8.43
C VAL A 144 1.81 -7.07 7.13
N SER A 145 0.65 -7.73 7.20
CA SER A 145 -0.13 -8.07 6.01
C SER A 145 -1.54 -7.48 6.13
N MET A 146 -2.05 -6.90 5.05
CA MET A 146 -3.41 -6.39 4.92
C MET A 146 -3.91 -6.67 3.51
N ALA A 147 -5.03 -7.37 3.38
CA ALA A 147 -5.54 -7.81 2.10
C ALA A 147 -4.43 -8.49 1.26
N ASP A 148 -4.13 -7.92 0.11
CA ASP A 148 -3.18 -8.40 -0.88
C ASP A 148 -1.78 -7.75 -0.73
N HIS A 149 -1.53 -7.10 0.40
CA HIS A 149 -0.28 -6.37 0.67
C HIS A 149 0.45 -6.97 1.86
N VAL A 150 1.76 -7.12 1.75
CA VAL A 150 2.62 -7.51 2.87
C VAL A 150 3.91 -6.69 2.87
N ALA A 151 4.36 -6.28 4.04
CA ALA A 151 5.65 -5.62 4.22
C ALA A 151 6.37 -6.15 5.45
N ALA A 152 7.70 -6.17 5.39
CA ALA A 152 8.56 -6.51 6.51
C ALA A 152 9.55 -5.39 6.81
N ALA A 153 9.88 -5.20 8.09
CA ALA A 153 10.84 -4.19 8.54
C ALA A 153 11.56 -4.63 9.82
N GLY A 154 12.67 -3.95 10.14
CA GLY A 154 13.46 -4.20 11.35
C GLY A 154 14.37 -5.43 11.27
N PRO A 155 14.97 -5.85 12.40
CA PRO A 155 15.85 -7.02 12.45
C PRO A 155 15.16 -8.30 11.97
N GLU A 156 15.76 -9.00 11.02
CA GLU A 156 15.18 -10.22 10.49
C GLU A 156 15.28 -11.40 11.48
N PRO A 157 14.27 -12.29 11.53
CA PRO A 157 14.42 -13.57 12.21
C PRO A 157 15.50 -14.42 11.51
N VAL A 158 16.08 -15.40 12.22
CA VAL A 158 17.23 -16.21 11.74
C VAL A 158 17.01 -16.91 10.39
N GLN A 159 15.78 -17.25 10.04
CA GLN A 159 15.42 -17.86 8.75
C GLN A 159 14.80 -16.88 7.75
N GLY A 160 14.88 -15.57 8.01
CA GLY A 160 14.13 -14.55 7.28
C GLY A 160 12.61 -14.66 7.47
N TRP A 161 11.87 -13.73 6.87
CA TRP A 161 10.42 -13.80 6.84
C TRP A 161 9.96 -14.79 5.79
N GLN A 162 9.45 -15.95 6.22
CA GLN A 162 8.87 -16.94 5.33
C GLN A 162 7.39 -16.59 5.07
N ILE A 163 7.06 -16.30 3.82
CA ILE A 163 5.71 -15.97 3.37
C ILE A 163 5.28 -17.01 2.34
N THR A 164 4.09 -17.58 2.52
CA THR A 164 3.52 -18.48 1.52
C THR A 164 2.80 -17.67 0.45
N VAL A 165 3.28 -17.75 -0.78
CA VAL A 165 2.59 -17.27 -1.97
C VAL A 165 1.77 -18.42 -2.54
N ALA A 166 0.49 -18.17 -2.82
CA ALA A 166 -0.40 -19.16 -3.40
C ALA A 166 -0.92 -18.68 -4.77
N ASP A 167 -0.83 -19.55 -5.78
CA ASP A 167 -1.44 -19.35 -7.09
C ASP A 167 -2.26 -20.60 -7.44
N GLY A 168 -3.59 -20.49 -7.29
CA GLY A 168 -4.50 -21.63 -7.36
C GLY A 168 -4.14 -22.72 -6.34
N ALA A 169 -3.76 -23.90 -6.84
CA ALA A 169 -3.33 -25.02 -6.00
C ALA A 169 -1.82 -25.01 -5.67
N ASP A 170 -1.02 -24.20 -6.36
CA ASP A 170 0.41 -24.08 -6.11
C ASP A 170 0.65 -23.19 -4.88
N ARG A 171 1.51 -23.65 -3.97
CA ARG A 171 1.88 -22.94 -2.74
C ARG A 171 3.38 -23.00 -2.57
N ARG A 172 4.03 -21.84 -2.53
CA ARG A 172 5.49 -21.71 -2.42
C ARG A 172 5.86 -20.78 -1.28
N ALA A 173 6.83 -21.18 -0.48
CA ALA A 173 7.42 -20.29 0.52
C ALA A 173 8.46 -19.40 -0.16
N VAL A 174 8.35 -18.10 0.04
CA VAL A 174 9.30 -17.09 -0.41
C VAL A 174 9.84 -16.35 0.81
N THR A 175 11.14 -16.04 0.79
CA THR A 175 11.77 -15.25 1.84
C THR A 175 11.64 -13.77 1.51
N LEU A 176 10.99 -13.01 2.40
CA LEU A 176 10.91 -11.56 2.32
C LEU A 176 12.01 -10.95 3.18
N ALA A 177 12.91 -10.18 2.56
CA ALA A 177 13.87 -9.37 3.28
C ALA A 177 13.20 -8.18 3.96
N SER A 178 13.77 -7.67 5.05
CA SER A 178 13.34 -6.42 5.65
C SER A 178 13.53 -5.26 4.67
N GLY A 179 12.53 -4.38 4.61
CA GLY A 179 12.45 -3.30 3.61
C GLY A 179 11.72 -3.70 2.32
N SER A 180 11.35 -4.98 2.16
CA SER A 180 10.58 -5.43 1.01
C SER A 180 9.07 -5.34 1.25
N VAL A 181 8.35 -4.99 0.18
CA VAL A 181 6.89 -4.97 0.10
C VAL A 181 6.48 -5.93 -1.02
N ALA A 182 5.48 -6.76 -0.80
CA ALA A 182 4.90 -7.60 -1.83
C ALA A 182 3.41 -7.30 -2.02
N LEU A 183 2.97 -7.38 -3.27
CA LEU A 183 1.60 -7.22 -3.73
C LEU A 183 1.15 -8.54 -4.33
N THR A 184 0.06 -9.13 -3.85
CA THR A 184 -0.40 -10.45 -4.30
C THR A 184 -1.78 -10.31 -4.94
N ARG A 185 -1.88 -10.58 -6.25
CA ARG A 185 -3.12 -10.69 -7.07
C ARG A 185 -3.50 -9.48 -7.92
N GLU A 186 -4.08 -8.39 -7.40
CA GLU A 186 -4.65 -7.34 -8.28
C GLU A 186 -3.61 -6.42 -8.95
N ALA A 187 -2.60 -5.95 -8.21
CA ALA A 187 -1.49 -5.19 -8.80
C ALA A 187 -0.55 -6.07 -9.64
N ALA A 188 -0.44 -7.36 -9.31
CA ALA A 188 0.29 -8.34 -10.13
C ALA A 188 -0.41 -8.59 -11.46
N GLU A 189 -1.75 -8.61 -11.48
CA GLU A 189 -2.53 -8.69 -12.72
C GLU A 189 -2.41 -7.44 -13.57
N VAL A 190 -2.40 -6.26 -12.97
CA VAL A 190 -2.17 -5.01 -13.72
C VAL A 190 -0.75 -5.01 -14.29
N ALA A 191 0.28 -5.25 -13.46
CA ALA A 191 1.67 -5.35 -13.93
C ALA A 191 1.86 -6.43 -15.01
N ARG A 192 1.17 -7.57 -14.89
CA ARG A 192 1.17 -8.64 -15.92
C ARG A 192 0.50 -8.19 -17.20
N ARG A 193 -0.71 -7.61 -17.13
CA ARG A 193 -1.43 -7.09 -18.31
C ARG A 193 -0.61 -6.05 -19.06
N VAL A 194 0.16 -5.25 -18.33
CA VAL A 194 0.98 -4.16 -18.87
C VAL A 194 2.24 -4.72 -19.52
N ALA A 195 2.88 -5.70 -18.89
CA ALA A 195 3.96 -6.45 -19.53
C ALA A 195 3.48 -7.19 -20.80
N GLU A 196 2.28 -7.76 -20.79
CA GLU A 196 1.65 -8.41 -21.95
C GLU A 196 1.29 -7.42 -23.06
N GLN A 197 0.75 -6.25 -22.73
CA GLN A 197 0.43 -5.18 -23.69
C GLN A 197 1.68 -4.55 -24.30
N ALA A 198 2.71 -4.29 -23.48
CA ALA A 198 4.01 -3.81 -23.96
C ALA A 198 4.69 -4.84 -24.87
N ALA A 199 4.63 -6.13 -24.53
CA ALA A 199 5.11 -7.19 -25.42
C ALA A 199 4.32 -7.24 -26.74
N ALA A 200 2.99 -7.14 -26.69
CA ALA A 200 2.14 -7.12 -27.89
C ALA A 200 2.40 -5.92 -28.80
N ALA A 201 2.67 -4.73 -28.23
CA ALA A 201 3.01 -3.52 -28.99
C ALA A 201 4.39 -3.64 -29.68
N VAL A 202 5.34 -4.36 -29.08
CA VAL A 202 6.66 -4.62 -29.67
C VAL A 202 6.62 -5.64 -30.81
N PHE A 203 5.65 -6.56 -30.83
CA PHE A 203 5.47 -7.54 -31.91
C PHE A 203 4.52 -7.09 -33.02
N ALA A 204 3.88 -5.92 -32.88
CA ALA A 204 2.99 -5.32 -33.87
C ALA A 204 3.65 -4.17 -34.68
N ALA A 205 4.92 -3.86 -34.41
CA ALA A 205 5.74 -2.87 -35.12
C ALA A 205 6.84 -3.56 -35.96
#